data_AF-A0A2E3XS70-F1
#
_entry.id   AF-A0A2E3XS70-F1
#
_cell.length_a   1.000
_cell.length_b   1.000
_cell.length_c   1.000
_cell.angle_alpha   90.00
_cell.angle_beta   90.00
_cell.angle_gamma   90.00
#
_symmetry.space_group_name_H-M   'P 1'
#
loop_
_entity.id
_entity.type
_entity.pdbx_description
1 polymer ?
#
loop_
_entity_poly.entity_id
_entity_poly.type
_entity_poly.pdbx_seq_one_letter_code
_entity_poly.pdbx_strand_id
1 'polypeptide(L)'
;MQSLKVYFYFQYKYLIFLFGTFWLPLVLFDCLSPYPISELPYVFLLALFLSQYVFSKDKNLQAKLKPKVIEKLRKKWGRTPSTNEWIAFGQKIISFRGISQLICGVAIIIWMLFSP
;
A
#
# COMPACT_ATOMS: atom_id res chain seq x y z
N MET A 1 20.34 -10.27 -3.73
CA MET A 1 19.20 -10.60 -2.84
C MET A 1 18.82 -9.53 -1.79
N GLN A 2 19.70 -8.67 -1.29
CA GLN A 2 19.35 -7.72 -0.22
C GLN A 2 18.55 -6.47 -0.64
N SER A 3 18.55 -6.07 -1.93
CA SER A 3 17.65 -5.02 -2.44
C SER A 3 16.19 -5.36 -2.18
N LEU A 4 15.81 -6.62 -2.41
CA LEU A 4 14.45 -7.14 -2.22
C LEU A 4 13.95 -6.96 -0.79
N LYS A 5 14.80 -7.13 0.23
CA LYS A 5 14.39 -6.99 1.64
C LYS A 5 13.91 -5.58 1.97
N VAL A 6 14.55 -4.56 1.41
CA VAL A 6 14.14 -3.16 1.62
C VAL A 6 12.80 -2.88 0.94
N TYR A 7 12.63 -3.39 -0.28
CA TYR A 7 11.35 -3.32 -1.01
C TYR A 7 10.24 -4.01 -0.21
N PHE A 8 10.46 -5.27 0.18
CA PHE A 8 9.48 -6.07 0.92
C PHE A 8 9.08 -5.40 2.24
N TYR A 9 10.01 -4.74 2.93
CA TYR A 9 9.69 -3.99 4.15
C TYR A 9 8.71 -2.83 3.91
N PHE A 10 8.94 -2.03 2.87
CA PHE A 10 8.03 -0.91 2.56
C PHE A 10 6.68 -1.43 2.03
N GLN A 11 6.73 -2.49 1.24
CA GLN A 11 5.56 -3.14 0.66
C GLN A 11 4.67 -3.77 1.74
N TYR A 12 5.27 -4.49 2.69
CA TYR A 12 4.57 -5.14 3.79
C TYR A 12 3.92 -4.13 4.73
N LYS A 13 4.63 -3.06 5.08
CA LYS A 13 4.05 -1.96 5.88
C LYS A 13 2.86 -1.30 5.19
N TYR A 14 2.98 -1.08 3.87
CA TYR A 14 1.89 -0.51 3.10
C TYR A 14 0.71 -1.49 2.98
N LEU A 15 0.98 -2.78 2.82
CA LEU A 15 -0.04 -3.82 2.80
C LEU A 15 -0.81 -3.88 4.13
N ILE A 16 -0.11 -3.90 5.27
CA ILE A 16 -0.76 -3.87 6.59
C ILE A 16 -1.63 -2.62 6.73
N PHE A 17 -1.13 -1.46 6.30
CA PHE A 17 -1.90 -0.23 6.34
C PHE A 17 -3.17 -0.33 5.49
N LEU A 18 -3.10 -0.88 4.28
CA LEU A 18 -4.26 -1.09 3.43
C LEU A 18 -5.26 -2.06 4.05
N PHE A 19 -4.79 -3.19 4.57
CA PHE A 19 -5.66 -4.15 5.25
C PHE A 19 -6.32 -3.55 6.48
N GLY A 20 -5.58 -2.80 7.31
CA GLY A 20 -6.13 -2.15 8.49
C GLY A 20 -7.12 -1.02 8.18
N THR A 21 -7.00 -0.37 7.01
CA THR A 21 -7.85 0.78 6.64
C THR A 21 -9.07 0.37 5.81
N PHE A 22 -8.95 -0.65 4.96
CA PHE A 22 -10.01 -1.02 4.03
C PHE A 22 -10.60 -2.39 4.33
N TRP A 23 -9.77 -3.43 4.47
CA TRP A 23 -10.26 -4.79 4.64
C TRP A 23 -10.82 -5.05 6.05
N LEU A 24 -10.09 -4.64 7.08
CA LEU A 24 -10.46 -4.88 8.48
C LEU A 24 -11.75 -4.15 8.88
N PRO A 25 -11.97 -2.86 8.54
CA PRO A 25 -13.23 -2.19 8.85
C PRO A 25 -14.40 -2.79 8.09
N LEU A 26 -14.19 -3.26 6.86
CA LEU A 26 -15.21 -3.96 6.07
C LEU A 26 -15.63 -5.26 6.74
N VAL A 27 -14.68 -6.12 7.13
CA VAL A 27 -14.96 -7.38 7.84
C VAL A 27 -15.61 -7.11 9.19
N LEU A 28 -15.13 -6.13 9.96
CA LEU A 28 -15.71 -5.77 11.24
C LEU A 28 -17.14 -5.25 11.09
N PHE A 29 -17.41 -4.45 10.06
CA PHE A 29 -18.76 -3.96 9.80
C PHE A 29 -19.68 -5.13 9.44
N ASP A 30 -19.23 -6.03 8.58
CA ASP A 30 -20.01 -7.19 8.15
C ASP A 30 -20.33 -8.16 9.30
N CYS A 31 -19.38 -8.36 10.23
CA CYS A 31 -19.59 -9.24 11.38
C CYS A 31 -20.36 -8.61 12.55
N LEU A 32 -20.31 -7.29 12.72
CA LEU A 32 -20.88 -6.59 13.89
C LEU A 32 -22.12 -5.76 13.58
N SER A 33 -22.31 -5.36 12.32
CA SER A 33 -23.47 -4.57 11.92
C SER A 33 -24.70 -5.46 11.86
N PRO A 34 -25.82 -5.07 12.50
CA PRO A 34 -27.10 -5.73 12.33
C PRO A 34 -27.75 -5.41 10.96
N TYR A 35 -27.18 -4.48 10.19
CA TYR A 35 -27.70 -4.07 8.88
C TYR A 35 -26.82 -4.62 7.76
N PRO A 36 -27.32 -5.57 6.94
CA PRO A 36 -26.62 -6.01 5.74
C PRO A 36 -26.68 -4.89 4.69
N ILE A 37 -25.52 -4.40 4.27
CA ILE A 37 -25.38 -3.41 3.20
C ILE A 37 -24.60 -4.07 2.07
N SER A 38 -25.31 -4.59 1.08
CA SER A 38 -24.73 -5.32 -0.06
C SER A 38 -23.79 -4.45 -0.91
N GLU A 39 -23.96 -3.12 -0.86
CA GLU A 39 -23.16 -2.15 -1.60
C GLU A 39 -21.84 -1.77 -0.90
N LEU A 40 -21.71 -2.07 0.40
CA LEU A 40 -20.58 -1.64 1.21
C LEU A 40 -19.23 -2.11 0.65
N PRO A 41 -19.07 -3.37 0.20
CA PRO A 41 -17.81 -3.81 -0.38
C PRO A 41 -17.38 -3.05 -1.62
N TYR A 42 -18.35 -2.59 -2.43
CA TYR A 42 -18.09 -1.78 -3.62
C TYR A 42 -17.58 -0.38 -3.24
N VAL A 43 -18.11 0.20 -2.16
CA VAL A 43 -17.63 1.50 -1.64
C VAL A 43 -16.18 1.37 -1.17
N PHE A 44 -15.84 0.30 -0.45
CA PHE A 44 -14.46 0.05 0.00
C PHE A 44 -13.50 -0.23 -1.16
N LEU A 45 -13.93 -0.97 -2.19
CA LEU A 45 -13.16 -1.15 -3.42
C LEU A 45 -12.91 0.17 -4.14
N LEU A 46 -13.95 0.99 -4.32
CA LEU A 46 -13.81 2.30 -4.97
C LEU A 46 -12.86 3.20 -4.19
N ALA A 47 -13.00 3.24 -2.86
CA ALA A 47 -12.13 4.02 -1.98
C ALA A 47 -10.66 3.52 -2.03
N LEU A 48 -10.45 2.20 -2.12
CA LEU A 48 -9.12 1.60 -2.27
C LEU A 48 -8.44 2.07 -3.56
N PHE A 49 -9.14 2.07 -4.70
CA PHE A 49 -8.61 2.56 -5.97
C PHE A 49 -8.41 4.07 -5.98
N LEU A 50 -9.35 4.86 -5.43
CA LEU A 50 -9.21 6.30 -5.28
C LEU A 50 -7.98 6.66 -4.44
N SER A 51 -7.72 5.90 -3.38
CA SER A 51 -6.52 6.10 -2.55
C SER A 51 -5.24 5.94 -3.37
N GLN A 52 -5.19 5.02 -4.33
CA GLN A 52 -4.04 4.88 -5.25
C GLN A 52 -3.78 6.18 -5.98
N TYR A 53 -4.85 6.76 -6.54
CA TYR A 53 -4.76 7.95 -7.37
C TYR A 53 -4.28 9.15 -6.57
N VAL A 54 -4.86 9.36 -5.38
CA VAL A 54 -4.49 10.43 -4.45
C VAL A 54 -3.04 10.26 -3.98
N PHE A 55 -2.64 9.06 -3.55
CA PHE A 55 -1.29 8.82 -3.03
C PHE A 55 -0.22 8.77 -4.13
N SER A 56 -0.55 8.41 -5.37
CA SER A 56 0.40 8.38 -6.49
C SER A 56 0.79 9.78 -6.95
N LYS A 57 -0.11 10.76 -6.82
CA LYS A 57 0.15 12.17 -7.17
C LYS A 57 0.79 12.98 -6.03
N ASP A 58 0.89 12.41 -4.83
CA ASP A 58 1.31 13.17 -3.66
C ASP A 58 2.84 13.38 -3.61
N LYS A 59 3.27 14.59 -3.99
CA LYS A 59 4.66 15.05 -3.86
C LYS A 59 5.17 14.99 -2.41
N ASN A 60 4.28 15.11 -1.42
CA ASN A 60 4.65 14.99 0.00
C ASN A 60 5.04 13.55 0.36
N LEU A 61 4.48 12.56 -0.31
CA LEU A 61 4.82 11.16 -0.07
C LEU A 61 6.25 10.86 -0.54
N GLN A 62 6.65 11.40 -1.69
CA GLN A 62 8.05 11.34 -2.14
C GLN A 62 8.98 12.05 -1.17
N ALA A 63 8.60 13.22 -0.66
CA ALA A 63 9.37 13.96 0.33
C ALA A 63 9.54 13.18 1.64
N LYS A 64 8.49 12.49 2.12
CA LYS A 64 8.54 11.63 3.32
C LYS A 64 9.33 10.33 3.10
N LEU A 65 9.31 9.79 1.89
CA LEU A 65 10.07 8.59 1.51
C LEU A 65 11.56 8.89 1.34
N LYS A 66 11.92 10.07 0.82
CA LYS A 66 13.29 10.48 0.52
C LYS A 66 14.27 10.23 1.68
N PRO A 67 14.07 10.74 2.92
CA PRO A 67 15.03 10.51 4.00
C PRO A 67 15.15 9.02 4.35
N LYS A 68 14.04 8.27 4.38
CA LYS A 68 14.03 6.83 4.72
C LYS A 68 14.68 5.96 3.65
N VAL A 69 14.54 6.33 2.37
CA VAL A 69 15.16 5.65 1.24
C VAL A 69 16.66 5.95 1.21
N ILE A 70 17.06 7.21 1.40
CA ILE A 70 18.47 7.61 1.46
C ILE A 70 19.18 6.95 2.63
N GLU A 71 18.58 6.93 3.82
CA GLU A 71 19.17 6.28 5.00
C GLU A 71 19.40 4.78 4.76
N LYS A 72 18.40 4.07 4.22
CA LYS A 72 18.52 2.64 3.90
C LYS A 72 19.51 2.36 2.77
N LEU A 73 19.57 3.21 1.75
CA LEU A 73 20.55 3.09 0.67
C LEU A 73 21.97 3.37 1.17
N ARG A 74 22.15 4.39 2.01
CA ARG A 74 23.43 4.73 2.64
C ARG A 74 23.94 3.58 3.51
N LYS A 75 23.07 3.01 4.35
CA LYS A 75 23.40 1.84 5.19
C LYS A 75 23.79 0.61 4.37
N LYS A 76 23.32 0.52 3.13
CA LYS A 76 23.58 -0.63 2.24
C LYS A 76 24.78 -0.43 1.33
N TRP A 77 24.98 0.76 0.77
CA TRP A 77 26.03 1.03 -0.20
C TRP A 77 27.29 1.61 0.43
N GLY A 78 27.26 1.96 1.72
CA GLY A 78 28.38 2.61 2.41
C GLY A 78 28.67 4.03 1.92
N ARG A 79 27.94 4.50 0.91
CA ARG A 79 28.04 5.82 0.29
C ARG A 79 26.69 6.50 0.21
N THR A 80 26.70 7.84 0.16
CA THR A 80 25.48 8.61 -0.11
C THR A 80 25.04 8.36 -1.55
N PRO A 81 23.79 7.92 -1.79
CA PRO A 81 23.26 7.71 -3.13
C PRO A 81 23.12 9.05 -3.86
N SER A 82 23.36 9.06 -5.17
CA SER A 82 23.15 10.25 -6.00
C SER A 82 21.66 10.57 -6.14
N THR A 83 21.34 11.81 -6.56
CA THR A 83 19.96 12.26 -6.72
C THR A 83 19.16 11.35 -7.65
N ASN A 84 19.78 10.89 -8.75
CA ASN A 84 19.13 10.03 -9.73
C ASN A 84 18.90 8.61 -9.19
N GLU A 85 19.83 8.09 -8.38
CA GLU A 85 19.74 6.73 -7.82
C GLU A 85 18.57 6.59 -6.83
N TRP A 86 18.36 7.57 -5.93
CA TRP A 86 17.24 7.50 -4.98
C TRP A 86 15.89 7.75 -5.67
N ILE A 87 15.85 8.61 -6.70
CA ILE A 87 14.61 8.86 -7.47
C ILE A 87 14.18 7.59 -8.19
N ALA A 88 15.09 6.92 -8.91
CA ALA A 88 14.80 5.68 -9.61
C ALA A 88 14.33 4.57 -8.64
N PHE A 89 14.95 4.48 -7.46
CA PHE A 89 14.54 3.51 -6.43
C PHE A 89 13.18 3.87 -5.81
N GLY A 90 12.92 5.15 -5.56
CA GLY A 90 11.65 5.66 -5.03
C GLY A 90 10.49 5.45 -6.01
N GLN A 91 10.71 5.72 -7.30
CA GLN A 91 9.74 5.44 -8.36
C GLN A 91 9.41 3.96 -8.44
N LYS A 92 10.40 3.06 -8.36
CA LYS A 92 10.14 1.62 -8.26
C LYS A 92 9.25 1.30 -7.06
N ILE A 93 9.57 1.79 -5.86
CA ILE A 93 8.74 1.54 -4.67
C ILE A 93 7.29 1.99 -4.90
N ILE A 94 7.07 3.14 -5.55
CA ILE A 94 5.73 3.67 -5.84
C ILE A 94 5.02 2.80 -6.88
N SER A 95 5.65 2.45 -7.99
CA SER A 95 5.05 1.58 -9.02
C SER A 95 4.63 0.22 -8.44
N PHE A 96 5.43 -0.33 -7.53
CA PHE A 96 5.10 -1.59 -6.88
C PHE A 96 3.93 -1.48 -5.90
N ARG A 97 3.59 -0.31 -5.34
CA ARG A 97 2.44 -0.17 -4.42
C ARG A 97 1.11 -0.61 -5.02
N GLY A 98 0.94 -0.47 -6.33
CA GLY A 98 -0.24 -0.97 -7.04
C GLY A 98 -0.46 -2.47 -6.81
N ILE A 99 0.61 -3.26 -6.65
CA ILE A 99 0.50 -4.70 -6.35
C ILE A 99 -0.12 -4.91 -4.96
N SER A 100 0.28 -4.14 -3.95
CA SER A 100 -0.33 -4.24 -2.61
C SER A 100 -1.80 -3.86 -2.63
N GLN A 101 -2.20 -2.90 -3.47
CA GLN A 101 -3.61 -2.55 -3.64
C GLN A 101 -4.39 -3.62 -4.36
N LEU A 102 -3.82 -4.23 -5.41
CA LEU A 102 -4.44 -5.38 -6.08
C LEU A 102 -4.63 -6.54 -5.09
N ILE A 103 -3.63 -6.85 -4.26
CA ILE A 103 -3.75 -7.89 -3.22
C ILE A 103 -4.88 -7.56 -2.24
N CYS A 104 -4.96 -6.31 -1.77
CA CYS A 104 -6.03 -5.88 -0.86
C CYS A 104 -7.41 -5.91 -1.54
N GLY A 105 -7.50 -5.51 -2.81
CA GLY A 105 -8.74 -5.55 -3.59
C GLY A 105 -9.22 -6.97 -3.83
N VAL A 106 -8.31 -7.90 -4.15
CA VAL A 106 -8.61 -9.33 -4.25
C VAL A 106 -9.12 -9.86 -2.92
N ALA A 107 -8.55 -9.45 -1.78
CA ALA A 107 -9.05 -9.87 -0.47
C ALA A 107 -10.48 -9.39 -0.19
N ILE A 108 -10.85 -8.18 -0.63
CA ILE A 108 -12.23 -7.67 -0.55
C ILE A 108 -13.15 -8.48 -1.48
N ILE A 109 -12.72 -8.77 -2.72
CA ILE A 109 -13.52 -9.59 -3.66
C ILE A 109 -13.73 -11.01 -3.13
N ILE A 110 -12.70 -11.63 -2.56
CA ILE A 110 -12.82 -12.94 -1.90
C ILE A 110 -13.85 -12.84 -0.77
N TRP A 111 -13.76 -11.80 0.06
CA TRP A 111 -14.76 -11.59 1.11
C TRP A 111 -16.19 -11.48 0.54
N MET A 112 -16.39 -10.75 -0.56
CA MET A 112 -17.70 -10.64 -1.22
C MET A 112 -18.24 -11.98 -1.74
N LEU A 113 -17.37 -12.89 -2.18
CA LEU A 113 -17.77 -14.19 -2.71
C LEU A 113 -18.11 -15.21 -1.63
N PHE A 114 -17.54 -15.04 -0.42
CA PHE A 114 -17.68 -15.98 0.69
C PHE A 114 -18.48 -15.43 1.88
N SER A 115 -18.81 -14.13 1.88
CA SER A 115 -19.72 -13.55 2.87
C SER A 115 -21.17 -13.89 2.48
N PRO A 116 -21.96 -14.46 3.41
CA PRO A 116 -23.32 -14.95 3.18
C PRO A 116 -24.38 -13.85 2.99
#